data_AF-A0A4Y9MB92-F1
#
_entry.id   AF-A0A4Y9MB92-F1
#
_cell.length_a   1.000
_cell.length_b   1.000
_cell.length_c   1.000
_cell.angle_alpha   90.00
_cell.angle_beta   90.00
_cell.angle_gamma   90.00
#
_symmetry.space_group_name_H-M   'P 1'
#
loop_
_entity.id
_entity.type
_entity.pdbx_description
1 polymer ?
#
loop_
_entity_poly.entity_id
_entity_poly.type
_entity_poly.pdbx_seq_one_letter_code
_entity_poly.pdbx_strand_id
1 'polypeptide(L)'
;MSQPPHTPEPAPSTDGQAAPGWPAPEPAWPAPGTQPAPDWAATAPTWQQPAPVAAPQPAPAATPAGRGRWVAAGAALAGLAAGAVGATFLMTAVVAGTSEDMGRALAGELAPAIAEGVQNGMLDATEQSMGALLEEESMGWYAEPPGGEVEQFPPVAPKDLGPDEVLDEYAQSCFEGDFQACDDLLYESPPLSAYEEYAGTCGGRVKEFAVPVCTELE
;
A
#
# COMPACT_ATOMS: atom_id res chain seq x y z
N MET A 1 21.03 -13.84 67.51
CA MET A 1 20.05 -14.92 67.29
C MET A 1 19.77 -14.92 65.80
N SER A 2 20.39 -15.84 65.06
CA SER A 2 20.34 -15.89 63.59
C SER A 2 19.15 -16.74 63.16
N GLN A 3 18.23 -16.16 62.39
CA GLN A 3 17.16 -16.92 61.74
C GLN A 3 17.74 -17.68 60.54
N PRO A 4 17.33 -18.95 60.31
CA PRO A 4 17.68 -19.68 59.09
C PRO A 4 16.87 -19.15 57.89
N PRO A 5 17.39 -19.32 56.65
CA PRO A 5 16.69 -18.90 55.45
C PRO A 5 15.45 -19.78 55.19
N HIS A 6 14.30 -19.15 54.98
CA HIS A 6 13.07 -19.80 54.54
C HIS A 6 13.16 -20.11 53.03
N THR A 7 13.14 -21.39 52.68
CA THR A 7 12.86 -21.85 51.32
C THR A 7 11.36 -21.73 51.04
N PRO A 8 10.91 -21.02 49.98
CA PRO A 8 9.51 -20.99 49.60
C PRO A 8 9.09 -22.36 49.04
N GLU A 9 7.97 -22.85 49.55
CA GLU A 9 7.31 -24.09 49.12
C GLU A 9 6.67 -23.87 47.73
N PRO A 10 6.76 -24.81 46.78
CA PRO A 10 6.10 -24.68 45.49
C PRO A 10 4.58 -24.74 45.66
N ALA A 11 3.88 -23.74 45.13
CA ALA A 11 2.43 -23.67 45.17
C ALA A 11 1.79 -24.86 44.43
N PRO A 12 0.66 -25.40 44.92
CA PRO A 12 -0.05 -26.47 44.25
C PRO A 12 -0.63 -25.98 42.90
N SER A 13 -0.35 -26.71 41.84
CA SER A 13 -0.93 -26.54 40.52
C SER A 13 -2.45 -26.70 40.61
N THR A 14 -3.19 -25.63 40.32
CA THR A 14 -4.64 -25.71 40.14
C THR A 14 -4.94 -26.34 38.79
N ASP A 15 -5.09 -27.66 38.79
CA ASP A 15 -5.71 -28.39 37.68
C ASP A 15 -7.19 -28.00 37.56
N GLY A 16 -7.57 -27.44 36.41
CA GLY A 16 -8.80 -27.81 35.73
C GLY A 16 -10.13 -27.44 36.38
N GLN A 17 -10.30 -26.19 36.84
CA GLN A 17 -11.63 -25.67 37.15
C GLN A 17 -12.06 -24.65 36.07
N ALA A 18 -12.75 -25.17 35.05
CA ALA A 18 -13.37 -24.36 34.02
C ALA A 18 -14.40 -23.42 34.64
N ALA A 19 -14.21 -22.11 34.46
CA ALA A 19 -15.18 -21.10 34.82
C ALA A 19 -16.48 -21.32 34.02
N PRO A 20 -17.67 -21.31 34.65
CA PRO A 20 -18.93 -21.47 33.94
C PRO A 20 -19.24 -20.16 33.20
N GLY A 21 -19.17 -20.17 31.86
CA GLY A 21 -19.81 -19.11 31.06
C GLY A 21 -19.10 -18.66 29.79
N TRP A 22 -17.84 -19.04 29.56
CA TRP A 22 -17.15 -18.65 28.32
C TRP A 22 -17.22 -19.78 27.27
N PRO A 23 -17.64 -19.49 26.03
CA PRO A 23 -17.51 -20.45 24.94
C PRO A 23 -16.02 -20.77 24.73
N ALA A 24 -15.72 -22.05 24.45
CA ALA A 24 -14.34 -22.46 24.16
C ALA A 24 -13.80 -21.68 22.96
N PRO A 25 -12.51 -21.28 22.96
CA PRO A 25 -11.89 -20.66 21.80
C PRO A 25 -12.02 -21.61 20.60
N GLU A 26 -12.49 -21.06 19.49
CA GLU A 26 -12.69 -21.77 18.23
C GLU A 26 -11.35 -22.35 17.76
N PRO A 27 -11.36 -23.49 17.04
CA PRO A 27 -10.12 -24.08 16.54
C PRO A 27 -9.33 -23.07 15.72
N ALA A 28 -8.04 -23.00 16.05
CA ALA A 28 -7.04 -22.16 15.38
C ALA A 28 -7.15 -22.27 13.85
N TRP A 29 -6.95 -21.12 13.21
CA TRP A 29 -6.89 -20.88 11.77
C TRP A 29 -6.49 -22.11 10.93
N PRO A 30 -7.19 -22.37 9.81
CA PRO A 30 -6.81 -23.44 8.90
C PRO A 30 -5.37 -23.23 8.39
N ALA A 31 -4.61 -24.31 8.29
CA ALA A 31 -3.25 -24.28 7.80
C ALA A 31 -3.17 -23.60 6.41
N PRO A 32 -2.14 -22.78 6.13
CA PRO A 32 -1.95 -22.17 4.82
C PRO A 32 -1.92 -23.25 3.74
N GLY A 33 -2.91 -23.25 2.83
CA GLY A 33 -3.00 -24.20 1.71
C GLY A 33 -4.29 -24.99 1.57
N THR A 34 -5.22 -24.93 2.54
CA THR A 34 -6.54 -25.61 2.44
C THR A 34 -7.70 -24.69 2.07
N GLN A 35 -7.45 -23.41 1.77
CA GLN A 35 -8.51 -22.51 1.30
C GLN A 35 -8.79 -22.77 -0.19
N PRO A 36 -10.07 -22.96 -0.58
CA PRO A 36 -10.44 -22.98 -1.99
C PRO A 36 -10.03 -21.63 -2.61
N ALA A 37 -9.24 -21.69 -3.68
CA ALA A 37 -8.83 -20.48 -4.38
C ALA A 37 -10.08 -19.76 -4.88
N PRO A 38 -10.25 -18.46 -4.59
CA PRO A 38 -11.38 -17.70 -5.08
C PRO A 38 -11.35 -17.66 -6.61
N ASP A 39 -12.54 -17.62 -7.19
CA ASP A 39 -12.86 -17.66 -8.62
C ASP A 39 -12.16 -16.56 -9.44
N TRP A 40 -11.80 -15.42 -8.83
CA TRP A 40 -10.98 -14.40 -9.48
C TRP A 40 -9.53 -14.84 -9.72
N ALA A 41 -9.01 -15.82 -8.96
CA ALA A 41 -7.68 -16.37 -9.17
C ALA A 41 -7.61 -17.21 -10.47
N ALA A 42 -8.76 -17.69 -10.98
CA ALA A 42 -8.83 -18.40 -12.25
C ALA A 42 -8.79 -17.46 -13.48
N THR A 43 -8.99 -16.16 -13.28
CA THR A 43 -9.00 -15.13 -14.34
C THR A 43 -7.75 -14.25 -14.38
N ALA A 44 -6.74 -14.56 -13.56
CA ALA A 44 -5.48 -13.83 -13.63
C ALA A 44 -4.89 -13.97 -15.05
N PRO A 45 -4.64 -12.85 -15.77
CA PRO A 45 -3.95 -12.93 -17.04
C PRO A 45 -2.60 -13.59 -16.80
N THR A 46 -2.35 -14.72 -17.45
CA THR A 46 -1.03 -15.33 -17.43
C THR A 46 -0.06 -14.34 -18.03
N TRP A 47 0.70 -13.65 -17.18
CA TRP A 47 1.82 -12.82 -17.59
C TRP A 47 2.81 -13.72 -18.31
N GLN A 48 2.69 -13.76 -19.63
CA GLN A 48 3.55 -14.52 -20.50
C GLN A 48 4.90 -13.79 -20.46
N GLN A 49 5.86 -14.37 -19.73
CA GLN A 49 7.20 -13.80 -19.70
C GLN A 49 7.69 -13.62 -21.14
N PRO A 50 8.14 -12.41 -21.51
CA PRO A 50 8.67 -12.19 -22.85
C PRO A 50 9.84 -13.17 -23.05
N ALA A 51 9.82 -13.88 -24.17
CA ALA A 51 10.85 -14.85 -24.52
C ALA A 51 12.24 -14.21 -24.38
N PRO A 52 13.24 -14.92 -23.84
CA PRO A 52 14.60 -14.38 -23.72
C PRO A 52 15.07 -13.93 -25.10
N VAL A 53 15.44 -12.65 -25.21
CA VAL A 53 15.95 -12.07 -26.43
C VAL A 53 17.22 -12.84 -26.81
N ALA A 54 17.19 -13.52 -27.95
CA ALA A 54 18.34 -14.25 -28.44
C ALA A 54 19.52 -13.28 -28.62
N ALA A 55 20.66 -13.62 -28.02
CA ALA A 55 21.87 -12.84 -28.14
C ALA A 55 22.22 -12.62 -29.62
N PRO A 56 22.65 -11.42 -30.03
CA PRO A 56 22.99 -11.14 -31.42
C PRO A 56 24.11 -12.07 -31.88
N GLN A 57 23.85 -12.84 -32.93
CA GLN A 57 24.87 -13.69 -33.53
C GLN A 57 25.98 -12.81 -34.13
N PRO A 58 27.26 -13.17 -33.95
CA PRO A 58 28.36 -12.44 -34.57
C PRO A 58 28.24 -12.56 -36.09
N ALA A 59 28.27 -11.41 -36.77
CA ALA A 59 28.19 -11.34 -38.22
C ALA A 59 29.35 -12.13 -38.87
N PRO A 60 29.10 -12.88 -39.96
CA PRO A 60 30.16 -13.58 -40.68
C PRO A 60 31.16 -12.57 -41.27
N ALA A 61 32.45 -12.88 -41.13
CA ALA A 61 33.52 -12.05 -41.64
C ALA A 61 33.41 -11.89 -43.16
N ALA A 62 33.36 -10.64 -43.63
CA ALA A 62 33.32 -10.33 -45.05
C ALA A 62 34.63 -10.73 -45.73
N THR A 63 34.56 -11.59 -46.73
CA THR A 63 35.70 -11.91 -47.62
C THR A 63 36.02 -10.73 -48.53
N PRO A 64 37.30 -10.38 -48.73
CA PRO A 64 37.70 -9.31 -49.64
C PRO A 64 37.49 -9.75 -51.10
N ALA A 65 36.46 -9.21 -51.74
CA ALA A 65 36.22 -9.38 -53.17
C ALA A 65 37.14 -8.45 -53.99
N GLY A 66 37.77 -9.02 -55.02
CA GLY A 66 38.82 -8.43 -55.84
C GLY A 66 38.47 -7.09 -56.50
N ARG A 67 39.40 -6.14 -56.32
CA ARG A 67 39.58 -4.90 -57.07
C ARG A 67 39.68 -5.20 -58.57
N GLY A 68 38.64 -4.96 -59.37
CA GLY A 68 38.82 -5.12 -60.81
C GLY A 68 37.71 -4.68 -61.76
N ARG A 69 36.46 -4.47 -61.32
CA ARG A 69 35.36 -4.18 -62.25
C ARG A 69 34.27 -3.28 -61.66
N TRP A 70 34.56 -2.00 -61.43
CA TRP A 70 33.54 -1.05 -60.95
C TRP A 70 33.54 0.34 -61.58
N VAL A 71 34.28 0.58 -62.67
CA VAL A 71 34.29 1.92 -63.30
C VAL A 71 33.06 2.18 -64.19
N ALA A 72 32.22 1.18 -64.49
CA ALA A 72 31.06 1.36 -65.38
C ALA A 72 29.67 1.43 -64.71
N ALA A 73 29.56 1.24 -63.39
CA ALA A 73 28.26 1.16 -62.70
C ALA A 73 27.98 2.29 -61.69
N GLY A 74 28.79 3.36 -61.70
CA GLY A 74 28.65 4.48 -60.75
C GLY A 74 27.55 5.49 -61.08
N ALA A 75 27.11 5.61 -62.35
CA ALA A 75 26.18 6.67 -62.76
C ALA A 75 24.70 6.35 -62.54
N ALA A 76 24.30 5.07 -62.56
CA ALA A 76 22.89 4.67 -62.41
C ALA A 76 22.42 4.63 -60.94
N LEU A 77 23.33 4.38 -59.98
CA LEU A 77 22.99 4.26 -58.56
C LEU A 77 22.83 5.61 -57.85
N ALA A 78 23.48 6.68 -58.34
CA ALA A 78 23.36 8.01 -57.76
C ALA A 78 21.96 8.64 -57.98
N GLY A 79 21.32 8.37 -59.13
CA GLY A 79 19.99 8.88 -59.44
C GLY A 79 18.87 8.27 -58.59
N LEU A 80 18.94 6.96 -58.31
CA LEU A 80 17.94 6.25 -57.49
C LEU A 80 17.99 6.66 -56.02
N ALA A 81 19.18 6.89 -55.46
CA ALA A 81 19.34 7.33 -54.08
C ALA A 81 18.77 8.75 -53.86
N ALA A 82 19.01 9.67 -54.79
CA ALA A 82 18.46 11.04 -54.70
C ALA A 82 16.93 11.07 -54.86
N GLY A 83 16.36 10.24 -55.74
CA GLY A 83 14.91 10.14 -55.94
C GLY A 83 14.17 9.58 -54.73
N ALA A 84 14.71 8.55 -54.08
CA ALA A 84 14.10 7.94 -52.90
C ALA A 84 14.03 8.93 -51.72
N VAL A 85 15.10 9.69 -51.48
CA VAL A 85 15.14 10.71 -50.41
C VAL A 85 14.15 11.84 -50.67
N GLY A 86 14.06 12.31 -51.93
CA GLY A 86 13.08 13.33 -52.31
C GLY A 86 11.63 12.88 -52.13
N ALA A 87 11.30 11.64 -52.47
CA ALA A 87 9.96 11.07 -52.29
C ALA A 87 9.59 10.90 -50.81
N THR A 88 10.53 10.46 -49.96
CA THR A 88 10.29 10.42 -48.50
C THR A 88 10.05 11.82 -47.95
N PHE A 89 10.84 12.82 -48.36
CA PHE A 89 10.69 14.19 -47.85
C PHE A 89 9.37 14.83 -48.28
N LEU A 90 8.93 14.60 -49.52
CA LEU A 90 7.61 15.04 -49.99
C LEU A 90 6.47 14.34 -49.25
N MET A 91 6.55 13.04 -49.00
CA MET A 91 5.55 12.33 -48.20
C MET A 91 5.50 12.86 -46.76
N THR A 92 6.65 13.11 -46.12
CA THR A 92 6.68 13.70 -44.77
C THR A 92 6.07 15.12 -44.77
N ALA A 93 6.36 15.93 -45.79
CA ALA A 93 5.81 17.28 -45.89
C ALA A 93 4.29 17.28 -46.13
N VAL A 94 3.78 16.35 -46.96
CA VAL A 94 2.33 16.20 -47.20
C VAL A 94 1.62 15.72 -45.94
N VAL A 95 2.18 14.74 -45.23
CA VAL A 95 1.60 14.24 -43.97
C VAL A 95 1.62 15.31 -42.87
N ALA A 96 2.68 16.12 -42.79
CA ALA A 96 2.76 17.22 -41.85
C ALA A 96 1.73 18.33 -42.15
N GLY A 97 1.46 18.62 -43.44
CA GLY A 97 0.46 19.62 -43.82
C GLY A 97 -0.99 19.15 -43.65
N THR A 98 -1.29 17.88 -43.93
CA THR A 98 -2.67 17.37 -43.84
C THR A 98 -3.13 17.08 -42.42
N SER A 99 -2.21 16.95 -41.46
CA SER A 99 -2.54 16.66 -40.06
C SER A 99 -3.08 17.87 -39.30
N GLU A 100 -2.73 19.10 -39.69
CA GLU A 100 -3.15 20.31 -38.99
C GLU A 100 -4.59 20.74 -39.31
N ASP A 101 -5.08 20.48 -40.53
CA ASP A 101 -6.45 20.81 -40.94
C ASP A 101 -7.47 19.78 -40.47
N MET A 102 -7.12 18.49 -40.50
CA MET A 102 -7.97 17.43 -39.94
C MET A 102 -8.08 17.56 -38.41
N GLY A 103 -7.00 17.94 -37.73
CA GLY A 103 -7.01 18.13 -36.27
C GLY A 103 -7.97 19.22 -35.79
N ARG A 104 -8.02 20.37 -36.47
CA ARG A 104 -8.95 21.46 -36.09
C ARG A 104 -10.41 21.13 -36.39
N ALA A 105 -10.68 20.44 -37.49
CA ALA A 105 -12.04 20.00 -37.82
C ALA A 105 -12.55 18.94 -36.83
N LEU A 106 -11.71 17.93 -36.52
CA LEU A 106 -12.06 16.88 -35.57
C LEU A 106 -12.22 17.44 -34.13
N ALA A 107 -11.35 18.37 -33.73
CA ALA A 107 -11.47 19.03 -32.42
C ALA A 107 -12.74 19.89 -32.31
N GLY A 108 -13.17 20.55 -33.39
CA GLY A 108 -14.39 21.35 -33.39
C GLY A 108 -15.66 20.54 -33.14
N GLU A 109 -15.74 19.32 -33.66
CA GLU A 109 -16.94 18.48 -33.50
C GLU A 109 -16.86 17.52 -32.31
N LEU A 110 -15.68 16.98 -31.99
CA LEU A 110 -15.53 15.92 -30.98
C LEU A 110 -15.26 16.47 -29.58
N ALA A 111 -14.66 17.66 -29.44
CA ALA A 111 -14.36 18.26 -28.14
C ALA A 111 -15.60 18.51 -27.27
N PRO A 112 -16.73 19.06 -27.76
CA PRO A 112 -17.90 19.28 -26.89
C PRO A 112 -18.49 17.96 -26.38
N ALA A 113 -18.56 16.93 -27.22
CA ALA A 113 -19.08 15.62 -26.83
C ALA A 113 -18.18 14.90 -25.80
N ILE A 114 -16.86 15.04 -25.91
CA ILE A 114 -15.92 14.47 -24.94
C ILE A 114 -15.94 15.27 -23.64
N ALA A 115 -15.99 16.60 -23.70
CA ALA A 115 -16.03 17.45 -22.51
C ALA A 115 -17.28 17.18 -21.66
N GLU A 116 -18.46 17.10 -22.28
CA GLU A 116 -19.71 16.74 -21.60
C GLU A 116 -19.68 15.29 -21.09
N GLY A 117 -19.12 14.36 -21.87
CA GLY A 117 -18.98 12.96 -21.45
C GLY A 117 -18.08 12.78 -20.23
N VAL A 118 -16.93 13.47 -20.20
CA VAL A 118 -15.98 13.42 -19.07
C VAL A 118 -16.56 14.10 -17.85
N GLN A 119 -17.23 15.25 -18.01
CA GLN A 119 -17.80 15.98 -16.89
C GLN A 119 -18.95 15.21 -16.24
N ASN A 120 -19.85 14.62 -17.04
CA ASN A 120 -20.93 13.77 -16.54
C ASN A 120 -20.40 12.44 -15.97
N GLY A 121 -19.42 11.81 -16.63
CA GLY A 121 -18.80 10.57 -16.15
C GLY A 121 -18.04 10.75 -14.84
N MET A 122 -17.39 11.91 -14.64
CA MET A 122 -16.69 12.20 -13.38
C MET A 122 -17.67 12.48 -12.24
N LEU A 123 -18.82 13.09 -12.51
CA LEU A 123 -19.88 13.26 -11.52
C LEU A 123 -20.52 11.92 -11.15
N ASP A 124 -20.87 11.09 -12.14
CA ASP A 124 -21.47 9.77 -11.91
C ASP A 124 -20.50 8.81 -11.22
N ALA A 125 -19.21 8.86 -11.56
CA ALA A 125 -18.16 8.11 -10.87
C ALA A 125 -17.90 8.64 -9.45
N THR A 126 -18.07 9.95 -9.21
CA THR A 126 -17.97 10.52 -7.86
C THR A 126 -19.20 10.13 -7.03
N GLU A 127 -20.40 10.11 -7.61
CA GLU A 127 -21.61 9.65 -6.95
C GLU A 127 -21.57 8.15 -6.67
N GLN A 128 -21.07 7.32 -7.58
CA GLN A 128 -20.84 5.88 -7.32
C GLN A 128 -19.73 5.65 -6.29
N SER A 129 -18.63 6.41 -6.36
CA SER A 129 -17.55 6.35 -5.38
C SER A 129 -18.07 6.73 -3.99
N MET A 130 -18.77 7.86 -3.87
CA MET A 130 -19.34 8.30 -2.60
C MET A 130 -20.49 7.42 -2.14
N GLY A 131 -21.31 6.89 -3.05
CA GLY A 131 -22.36 5.92 -2.75
C GLY A 131 -21.78 4.62 -2.22
N ALA A 132 -20.68 4.13 -2.79
CA ALA A 132 -19.95 2.95 -2.30
C ALA A 132 -19.20 3.21 -0.98
N LEU A 133 -18.81 4.46 -0.71
CA LEU A 133 -18.29 4.87 0.60
C LEU A 133 -19.39 5.04 1.65
N LEU A 134 -20.65 5.19 1.22
CA LEU A 134 -21.83 5.34 2.09
C LEU A 134 -22.68 4.06 2.18
N GLU A 135 -22.40 3.01 1.40
CA GLU A 135 -22.97 1.69 1.63
C GLU A 135 -22.34 1.08 2.88
N GLU A 136 -23.15 1.13 3.94
CA GLU A 136 -22.88 0.99 5.38
C GLU A 136 -22.21 -0.32 5.86
N GLU A 137 -21.84 -1.27 5.01
CA GLU A 137 -21.39 -2.60 5.47
C GLU A 137 -19.86 -2.86 5.43
N SER A 138 -19.06 -1.97 4.82
CA SER A 138 -17.62 -2.22 4.62
C SER A 138 -16.68 -1.30 5.43
N MET A 139 -17.19 -0.20 6.00
CA MET A 139 -16.38 0.77 6.76
C MET A 139 -16.80 0.92 8.23
N GLY A 140 -17.47 -0.09 8.79
CA GLY A 140 -17.90 -0.14 10.18
C GLY A 140 -16.81 -0.13 11.26
N TRP A 141 -15.54 0.13 10.89
CA TRP A 141 -14.44 0.39 11.83
C TRP A 141 -13.98 1.86 11.87
N TYR A 142 -14.36 2.68 10.89
CA TYR A 142 -13.89 4.09 10.77
C TYR A 142 -15.01 5.11 10.51
N ALA A 143 -16.28 4.68 10.50
CA ALA A 143 -17.43 5.52 10.16
C ALA A 143 -18.40 5.75 11.34
N GLU A 144 -17.91 5.75 12.58
CA GLU A 144 -18.66 6.41 13.65
C GLU A 144 -18.48 7.94 13.53
N PRO A 145 -19.55 8.73 13.69
CA PRO A 145 -19.47 10.18 13.56
C PRO A 145 -18.48 10.76 14.60
N PRO A 146 -17.67 11.78 14.24
CA PRO A 146 -16.77 12.45 15.18
C PRO A 146 -17.61 13.21 16.20
N GLY A 147 -17.88 12.57 17.33
CA GLY A 147 -18.80 13.10 18.34
C GLY A 147 -19.41 12.04 19.26
N GLY A 148 -19.17 10.75 19.04
CA GLY A 148 -19.35 9.75 20.08
C GLY A 148 -18.37 10.01 21.22
N GLU A 149 -18.86 10.09 22.46
CA GLU A 149 -18.02 10.08 23.65
C GLU A 149 -17.15 8.81 23.59
N VAL A 150 -15.82 8.96 23.59
CA VAL A 150 -14.91 7.82 23.62
C VAL A 150 -15.19 6.99 24.87
N GLU A 151 -15.37 5.68 24.70
CA GLU A 151 -15.63 4.76 25.80
C GLU A 151 -14.40 4.73 26.73
N GLN A 152 -14.55 5.29 27.94
CA GLN A 152 -13.49 5.35 28.94
C GLN A 152 -13.63 4.26 30.01
N PHE A 153 -12.50 3.69 30.40
CA PHE A 153 -12.34 2.68 31.44
C PHE A 153 -11.51 3.23 32.61
N PRO A 154 -11.60 2.63 33.81
CA PRO A 154 -10.69 2.95 34.91
C PRO A 154 -9.23 2.70 34.51
N PRO A 155 -8.28 3.51 35.00
CA PRO A 155 -6.87 3.34 34.66
C PRO A 155 -6.32 2.01 35.16
N VAL A 156 -5.40 1.45 34.38
CA VAL A 156 -4.74 0.18 34.66
C VAL A 156 -3.31 0.48 35.10
N ALA A 157 -2.91 -0.02 36.27
CA ALA A 157 -1.56 0.19 36.78
C ALA A 157 -0.50 -0.44 35.83
N PRO A 158 0.62 0.27 35.55
CA PRO A 158 1.66 -0.23 34.67
C PRO A 158 2.32 -1.47 35.27
N LYS A 159 2.49 -2.52 34.47
CA LYS A 159 3.14 -3.78 34.89
C LYS A 159 3.90 -4.38 33.72
N ASP A 160 5.10 -4.87 34.01
CA ASP A 160 5.92 -5.64 33.06
C ASP A 160 6.14 -4.94 31.70
N LEU A 161 6.20 -3.59 31.69
CA LEU A 161 6.32 -2.79 30.46
C LEU A 161 7.74 -2.81 29.87
N GLY A 162 8.75 -2.97 30.73
CA GLY A 162 10.14 -3.04 30.32
C GLY A 162 11.10 -2.73 31.47
N PRO A 163 12.39 -2.54 31.16
CA PRO A 163 13.42 -2.27 32.16
C PRO A 163 13.83 -0.79 32.26
N ASP A 164 13.16 0.12 31.56
CA ASP A 164 13.58 1.53 31.47
C ASP A 164 12.90 2.36 32.56
N GLU A 165 13.69 2.76 33.57
CA GLU A 165 13.17 3.51 34.73
C GLU A 165 12.56 4.87 34.36
N VAL A 166 13.03 5.51 33.27
CA VAL A 166 12.48 6.80 32.82
C VAL A 166 11.11 6.61 32.19
N LEU A 167 10.97 5.57 31.36
CA LEU A 167 9.68 5.23 30.77
C LEU A 167 8.69 4.70 31.82
N ASP A 168 9.17 4.02 32.86
CA ASP A 168 8.35 3.63 34.01
C ASP A 168 7.80 4.85 34.77
N GLU A 169 8.57 5.92 34.91
CA GLU A 169 8.13 7.17 35.53
C GLU A 169 7.02 7.86 34.71
N TYR A 170 7.17 7.91 33.39
CA TYR A 170 6.11 8.40 32.52
C TYR A 170 4.86 7.52 32.58
N ALA A 171 5.01 6.19 32.58
CA ALA A 171 3.90 5.26 32.71
C ALA A 171 3.14 5.42 34.04
N GLN A 172 3.87 5.64 35.13
CA GLN A 172 3.28 5.90 36.44
C GLN A 172 2.53 7.24 36.46
N SER A 173 3.10 8.30 35.88
CA SER A 173 2.46 9.61 35.78
C SER A 173 1.20 9.57 34.91
N CYS A 174 1.27 8.85 33.78
CA CYS A 174 0.14 8.55 32.91
C CYS A 174 -0.98 7.80 33.65
N PHE A 175 -0.62 6.81 34.48
CA PHE A 175 -1.58 6.11 35.34
C PHE A 175 -2.25 7.05 36.35
N GLU A 176 -1.49 7.98 36.94
CA GLU A 176 -1.98 8.96 37.92
C GLU A 176 -2.88 10.05 37.30
N GLY A 177 -2.93 10.13 35.97
CA GLY A 177 -3.82 11.02 35.22
C GLY A 177 -3.15 12.23 34.61
N ASP A 178 -1.81 12.25 34.54
CA ASP A 178 -1.09 13.19 33.69
C ASP A 178 -1.13 12.70 32.24
N PHE A 179 -2.09 13.20 31.46
CA PHE A 179 -2.26 12.77 30.08
C PHE A 179 -1.13 13.22 29.16
N GLN A 180 -0.43 14.31 29.51
CA GLN A 180 0.77 14.72 28.79
C GLN A 180 1.88 13.68 28.96
N ALA A 181 2.02 13.09 30.16
CA ALA A 181 2.96 11.99 30.37
C ALA A 181 2.61 10.72 29.57
N CYS A 182 1.33 10.47 29.26
CA CYS A 182 0.94 9.39 28.34
C CYS A 182 1.43 9.67 26.92
N ASP A 183 1.24 10.90 26.43
CA ASP A 183 1.68 11.31 25.09
C ASP A 183 3.21 11.30 24.97
N ASP A 184 3.92 11.76 26.01
CA ASP A 184 5.39 11.71 26.09
C ASP A 184 5.89 10.26 26.12
N LEU A 185 5.24 9.36 26.88
CA LEU A 185 5.57 7.93 26.89
C LEU A 185 5.43 7.31 25.50
N LEU A 186 4.34 7.62 24.80
CA LEU A 186 4.11 7.11 23.44
C LEU A 186 5.24 7.54 22.50
N TYR A 187 5.65 8.81 22.56
CA TYR A 187 6.68 9.36 21.68
C TYR A 187 8.09 8.84 21.98
N GLU A 188 8.44 8.68 23.25
CA GLU A 188 9.79 8.25 23.68
C GLU A 188 9.94 6.72 23.67
N SER A 189 8.83 5.98 23.66
CA SER A 189 8.86 4.52 23.66
C SER A 189 9.48 3.93 22.38
N PRO A 190 10.20 2.79 22.48
CA PRO A 190 10.61 2.05 21.30
C PRO A 190 9.39 1.54 20.52
N PRO A 191 9.44 1.49 19.18
CA PRO A 191 8.34 1.01 18.37
C PRO A 191 8.02 -0.47 18.67
N LEU A 192 6.74 -0.78 18.73
CA LEU A 192 6.13 -2.05 19.10
C LEU A 192 6.53 -2.55 20.50
N SER A 193 6.82 -1.62 21.43
CA SER A 193 7.10 -1.95 22.82
C SER A 193 5.84 -1.98 23.68
N ALA A 194 5.90 -2.66 24.82
CA ALA A 194 4.78 -2.64 25.78
C ALA A 194 4.56 -1.23 26.38
N TYR A 195 5.59 -0.36 26.40
CA TYR A 195 5.42 1.05 26.73
C TYR A 195 4.55 1.78 25.70
N GLU A 196 4.80 1.57 24.40
CA GLU A 196 4.02 2.19 23.32
C GLU A 196 2.55 1.74 23.39
N GLU A 197 2.32 0.42 23.50
CA GLU A 197 0.98 -0.16 23.59
C GLU A 197 0.23 0.36 24.82
N TYR A 198 0.90 0.43 25.97
CA TYR A 198 0.31 0.99 27.19
C TYR A 198 -0.02 2.48 27.04
N ALA A 199 0.88 3.27 26.45
CA ALA A 199 0.67 4.70 26.21
C ALA A 199 -0.47 4.96 25.23
N GLY A 200 -0.60 4.15 24.18
CA GLY A 200 -1.66 4.25 23.17
C GLY A 200 -3.07 3.98 23.71
N THR A 201 -3.17 3.45 24.94
CA THR A 201 -4.44 3.26 25.68
C THR A 201 -4.70 4.36 26.72
N CYS A 202 -3.85 5.38 26.79
CA CYS A 202 -3.91 6.47 27.78
C CYS A 202 -3.93 5.96 29.23
N GLY A 203 -3.04 5.00 29.53
CA GLY A 203 -2.95 4.35 30.84
C GLY A 203 -4.07 3.34 31.09
N GLY A 204 -4.55 2.68 30.03
CA GLY A 204 -5.66 1.72 30.05
C GLY A 204 -7.05 2.34 30.10
N ARG A 205 -7.18 3.66 29.87
CA ARG A 205 -8.46 4.36 29.91
C ARG A 205 -9.25 4.23 28.62
N VAL A 206 -8.62 3.98 27.49
CA VAL A 206 -9.30 3.82 26.20
C VAL A 206 -8.72 2.62 25.45
N LYS A 207 -9.42 2.18 24.40
CA LYS A 207 -8.85 1.21 23.46
C LYS A 207 -7.67 1.87 22.74
N GLU A 208 -6.69 1.06 22.36
CA GLU A 208 -5.53 1.54 21.61
C GLU A 208 -5.98 2.30 20.35
N PHE A 209 -5.45 3.50 20.13
CA PHE A 209 -5.78 4.40 19.00
C PHE A 209 -7.24 4.88 18.96
N ALA A 210 -8.02 4.75 20.04
CA ALA A 210 -9.36 5.33 20.11
C ALA A 210 -9.34 6.86 20.11
N VAL A 211 -8.23 7.46 20.54
CA VAL A 211 -7.96 8.89 20.49
C VAL A 211 -6.63 9.15 19.78
N PRO A 212 -6.48 10.28 19.07
CA PRO A 212 -5.22 10.63 18.42
C PRO A 212 -4.13 11.06 19.41
N VAL A 213 -4.52 11.70 20.51
CA VAL A 213 -3.65 12.08 21.64
C VAL A 213 -4.42 11.94 22.94
N CYS A 214 -3.75 11.56 24.02
CA CYS A 214 -4.37 11.31 25.32
C CYS A 214 -4.80 12.59 26.02
N THR A 215 -4.14 13.72 25.74
CA THR A 215 -4.50 15.04 26.27
C THR A 215 -5.89 15.54 25.84
N GLU A 216 -6.55 14.90 24.88
CA GLU A 216 -7.96 15.19 24.55
C GLU A 216 -8.97 14.59 25.55
N LEU A 217 -8.51 13.79 26.52
CA LEU A 217 -9.34 13.16 27.56
C LEU A 217 -9.50 13.99 28.86
N GLU A 218 -8.88 15.17 28.94
CA GLU A 218 -8.91 16.08 30.11
C GLU A 218 -10.30 16.67 30.47
#